data_AF-A0A2P4UP61-F1
#
_entry.id   AF-A0A2P4UP61-F1
#
_cell.length_a   1.000
_cell.length_b   1.000
_cell.length_c   1.000
_cell.angle_alpha   90.00
_cell.angle_beta   90.00
_cell.angle_gamma   90.00
#
_symmetry.space_group_name_H-M   'P 1'
#
loop_
_entity.id
_entity.type
_entity.pdbx_description
1 polymer ?
#
loop_
_entity_poly.entity_id
_entity_poly.type
_entity_poly.pdbx_seq_one_letter_code
_entity_poly.pdbx_strand_id
1 'polypeptide(L)'
;MGLQLPGELISLLGYNWPEADETKLFQLGSTWREFSGTVGSVSADIESAAQRVPAANEGDDIEAFQKAWAAEDSPAAVLKDASMGATAVGAAFGASLAEIPIFKEITGMIIDELINQAITMLLG
;
A
#
# COMPACT_ATOMS: atom_id res chain seq x y z
N MET A 1 16.37 4.00 -5.76
CA MET A 1 16.65 3.79 -7.20
C MET A 1 17.12 2.35 -7.38
N GLY A 2 16.22 1.45 -7.77
CA GLY A 2 16.58 0.07 -8.15
C GLY A 2 17.10 -0.04 -9.57
N LEU A 3 17.41 -1.27 -9.98
CA LEU A 3 18.00 -1.60 -11.27
C LEU A 3 17.10 -1.12 -12.43
N GLN A 4 17.68 -0.35 -13.36
CA GLN A 4 17.02 0.07 -14.59
C GLN A 4 17.80 -0.46 -15.78
N LEU A 5 17.10 -1.16 -16.67
CA LEU A 5 17.68 -1.62 -17.92
C LEU A 5 17.66 -0.50 -18.97
N PRO A 6 18.67 -0.40 -19.84
CA PRO A 6 18.61 0.43 -21.03
C PRO A 6 17.39 0.09 -21.90
N GLY A 7 16.78 1.10 -22.54
CA GLY A 7 15.56 0.94 -23.35
C GLY A 7 15.66 -0.10 -24.47
N GLU A 8 16.84 -0.22 -25.09
CA GLU A 8 17.11 -1.24 -26.12
C GLU A 8 16.91 -2.65 -25.58
N LEU A 9 17.34 -2.93 -24.35
CA LEU A 9 17.19 -4.25 -23.74
C LEU A 9 15.75 -4.50 -23.31
N ILE A 10 15.05 -3.48 -22.83
CA ILE A 10 13.63 -3.57 -22.46
C ILE A 10 12.79 -4.02 -23.67
N SER A 11 13.07 -3.47 -24.85
CA SER A 11 12.34 -3.81 -26.08
C SER A 11 12.47 -5.29 -26.49
N LEU A 12 13.51 -5.99 -26.02
CA LEU A 12 13.81 -7.38 -26.37
C LEU A 12 13.20 -8.40 -25.41
N LEU A 13 12.71 -7.98 -24.24
CA LEU A 13 12.22 -8.88 -23.20
C LEU A 13 10.89 -9.56 -23.56
N GLY A 14 10.10 -8.99 -24.48
CA GLY A 14 8.79 -9.52 -24.87
C GLY A 14 7.71 -9.40 -23.78
N TYR A 15 8.02 -8.76 -22.65
CA TYR A 15 7.10 -8.44 -21.55
C TYR A 15 7.38 -7.02 -21.03
N ASN A 16 6.46 -6.46 -20.24
CA ASN A 16 6.63 -5.13 -19.65
C ASN A 16 7.63 -5.16 -18.49
N TRP A 17 8.77 -4.52 -18.67
CA TRP A 17 9.75 -4.31 -17.60
C TRP A 17 9.15 -3.49 -16.45
N PRO A 18 9.31 -3.88 -15.18
CA PRO A 18 8.84 -3.06 -14.07
C PRO A 18 9.67 -1.78 -13.96
N GLU A 19 9.06 -0.63 -14.27
CA GLU A 19 9.71 0.68 -14.14
C GLU A 19 9.49 1.34 -12.77
N ALA A 20 8.77 0.67 -11.87
CA ALA A 20 8.45 1.21 -10.57
C ALA A 20 9.72 1.54 -9.78
N ASP A 21 9.67 2.70 -9.10
CA ASP A 21 10.71 3.15 -8.17
C ASP A 21 10.44 2.53 -6.79
N GLU A 22 11.29 1.59 -6.39
CA GLU A 22 11.22 0.86 -5.13
C GLU A 22 11.26 1.80 -3.92
N THR A 23 12.00 2.89 -4.02
CA THR A 23 12.06 3.89 -2.96
C THR A 23 10.72 4.60 -2.81
N LYS A 24 10.06 4.96 -3.93
CA LYS A 24 8.72 5.55 -3.89
C LYS A 24 7.66 4.54 -3.46
N LEU A 25 7.77 3.27 -3.88
CA LEU A 25 6.86 2.21 -3.43
C LEU A 25 6.93 2.01 -1.92
N PHE A 26 8.15 1.98 -1.36
CA PHE A 26 8.35 1.93 0.08
C PHE A 26 7.75 3.16 0.78
N GLN A 27 8.01 4.37 0.26
CA GLN A 27 7.44 5.61 0.79
C GLN A 27 5.91 5.58 0.79
N LEU A 28 5.28 5.20 -0.33
CA LEU A 28 3.83 5.06 -0.43
C LEU A 28 3.31 4.04 0.59
N GLY A 29 3.95 2.87 0.70
CA GLY A 29 3.59 1.87 1.70
C GLY A 29 3.67 2.41 3.13
N SER A 30 4.70 3.19 3.46
CA SER A 30 4.82 3.84 4.77
C SER A 30 3.76 4.91 5.00
N THR A 31 3.46 5.75 4.01
CA THR A 31 2.45 6.81 4.12
C THR A 31 1.07 6.22 4.35
N TRP A 32 0.71 5.14 3.64
CA TRP A 32 -0.57 4.46 3.85
C TRP A 32 -0.69 3.81 5.22
N ARG A 33 0.41 3.26 5.74
CA ARG A 33 0.46 2.68 7.10
C ARG A 33 0.39 3.76 8.19
N GLU A 34 0.99 4.91 7.98
CA GLU A 34 0.87 6.05 8.90
C GLU A 34 -0.56 6.60 8.88
N PHE A 35 -1.14 6.78 7.70
CA PHE A 35 -2.52 7.20 7.53
C PHE A 35 -3.50 6.25 8.24
N SER A 36 -3.34 4.93 8.10
CA SER A 36 -4.19 3.96 8.80
C SER A 36 -4.07 4.09 10.33
N GLY A 37 -2.86 4.37 10.83
CA GLY A 37 -2.62 4.65 12.25
C GLY A 37 -3.35 5.91 12.73
N THR A 38 -3.26 7.01 11.97
CA THR A 38 -3.98 8.26 12.27
C THR A 38 -5.49 8.05 12.29
N VAL A 39 -6.06 7.39 11.27
CA VAL A 39 -7.49 7.10 11.21
C VAL A 39 -7.91 6.20 12.37
N GLY A 40 -7.10 5.20 12.73
CA GLY A 40 -7.35 4.34 13.89
C GLY A 40 -7.42 5.11 15.21
N SER A 41 -6.50 6.04 15.44
CA SER A 41 -6.50 6.91 16.63
C SER A 41 -7.75 7.79 16.68
N VAL A 42 -8.05 8.49 15.59
CA VAL A 42 -9.23 9.37 15.50
C VAL A 42 -10.52 8.56 15.71
N SER A 43 -10.60 7.36 15.15
CA SER A 43 -11.76 6.47 15.34
C SER A 43 -11.95 6.10 16.80
N ALA A 44 -10.87 5.78 17.52
CA ALA A 44 -10.93 5.42 18.93
C ALA A 44 -11.36 6.62 19.81
N ASP A 45 -10.84 7.81 19.53
CA ASP A 45 -11.19 9.03 20.26
C ASP A 45 -12.67 9.39 20.09
N ILE A 46 -13.15 9.33 18.84
CA ILE A 46 -14.55 9.63 18.51
C ILE A 46 -15.49 8.58 19.13
N GLU A 47 -15.13 7.29 19.10
CA GLU A 47 -15.93 6.24 19.74
C GLU A 47 -16.03 6.47 21.26
N SER A 48 -14.93 6.84 21.92
CA SER A 48 -14.97 7.21 23.35
C SER A 48 -15.87 8.42 23.61
N ALA A 49 -15.84 9.43 22.74
CA ALA A 49 -16.69 10.61 22.85
C ALA A 49 -18.17 10.25 22.65
N ALA A 50 -18.49 9.44 21.64
CA ALA A 50 -19.85 8.98 21.34
C ALA A 50 -20.47 8.19 22.50
N GLN A 51 -19.68 7.36 23.19
CA GLN A 51 -20.13 6.60 24.36
C GLN A 51 -20.45 7.47 25.59
N ARG A 52 -19.85 8.67 25.70
CA ARG A 52 -20.14 9.60 26.81
C ARG A 52 -21.47 10.32 26.65
N VAL A 53 -21.91 10.54 25.41
CA VAL A 53 -23.16 11.26 25.11
C VAL A 53 -24.37 10.64 25.83
N PRO A 54 -24.68 9.34 25.68
CA PRO A 54 -25.81 8.73 26.39
C PRO A 54 -25.55 8.47 27.88
N ALA A 55 -24.29 8.49 28.33
CA ALA A 55 -23.96 8.33 29.74
C ALA A 55 -24.27 9.59 30.57
N ALA A 56 -24.30 10.76 29.92
CA ALA A 56 -24.53 12.05 30.57
C ALA A 56 -25.85 12.72 30.14
N ASN A 57 -26.55 12.16 29.14
CA ASN A 57 -27.75 12.74 28.56
C ASN A 57 -28.80 11.64 28.30
N GLU A 58 -30.07 12.00 28.42
CA GLU A 58 -31.23 11.13 28.15
C GLU A 58 -32.25 11.92 27.31
N GLY A 59 -33.02 11.23 26.47
CA GLY A 59 -34.03 11.84 25.60
C GLY A 59 -34.11 11.20 24.22
N ASP A 60 -35.17 11.52 23.49
CA ASP A 60 -35.45 10.99 22.15
C ASP A 60 -34.35 11.35 21.13
N ASP A 61 -33.69 12.49 21.31
CA ASP A 61 -32.57 12.97 20.50
C ASP A 61 -31.29 12.15 20.74
N ILE A 62 -31.04 11.74 21.99
CA ILE A 62 -29.93 10.85 22.35
C ILE A 62 -30.12 9.45 21.75
N GLU A 63 -31.34 8.92 21.80
CA GLU A 63 -31.67 7.64 21.17
C GLU A 63 -31.51 7.70 19.64
N ALA A 64 -31.98 8.79 19.02
CA ALA A 64 -31.81 9.03 17.58
C ALA A 64 -30.32 9.12 17.20
N PHE A 65 -29.50 9.81 18.00
CA PHE A 65 -28.05 9.85 17.81
C PHE A 65 -27.42 8.46 17.90
N GLN A 66 -27.72 7.68 18.93
CA GLN A 66 -27.18 6.32 19.09
C GLN A 66 -27.53 5.43 17.89
N LYS A 67 -28.77 5.52 17.42
CA LYS A 67 -29.23 4.78 16.24
C LYS A 67 -28.50 5.21 14.96
N ALA A 68 -28.29 6.51 14.77
CA ALA A 68 -27.54 7.03 13.63
C ALA A 68 -26.04 6.64 13.70
N TRP A 69 -25.47 6.61 14.91
CA TRP A 69 -24.08 6.21 15.15
C TRP A 69 -23.83 4.74 14.86
N ALA A 70 -24.81 3.87 15.18
CA ALA A 70 -24.73 2.43 14.96
C ALA A 70 -25.17 1.98 13.56
N ALA A 71 -25.59 2.90 12.68
CA ALA A 71 -25.99 2.58 11.32
C ALA A 71 -24.81 2.07 10.48
N GLU A 72 -25.11 1.29 9.45
CA GLU A 72 -24.09 0.69 8.56
C GLU A 72 -23.27 1.76 7.82
N ASP A 73 -23.91 2.83 7.35
CA ASP A 73 -23.25 3.96 6.68
C ASP A 73 -22.87 5.09 7.67
N SER A 74 -22.72 4.78 8.96
CA SER A 74 -22.41 5.80 9.95
C SER A 74 -21.00 6.38 9.77
N PRO A 75 -20.73 7.60 10.26
CA PRO A 75 -19.39 8.15 10.29
C PRO A 75 -18.37 7.21 10.96
N ALA A 76 -18.78 6.47 12.00
CA ALA A 76 -17.93 5.51 12.68
C ALA A 76 -17.56 4.32 11.77
N ALA A 77 -18.53 3.78 11.05
CA ALA A 77 -18.31 2.70 10.08
C ALA A 77 -17.36 3.14 8.95
N VAL A 78 -17.60 4.33 8.37
CA VAL A 78 -16.73 4.91 7.32
C VAL A 78 -15.28 5.04 7.79
N LEU A 79 -15.05 5.51 9.02
CA LEU A 79 -13.69 5.64 9.57
C LEU A 79 -13.01 4.29 9.79
N LYS A 80 -13.75 3.29 10.27
CA LYS A 80 -13.25 1.93 10.42
C LYS A 80 -12.86 1.33 9.06
N ASP A 81 -13.72 1.47 8.07
CA ASP A 81 -13.46 0.97 6.71
C ASP A 81 -12.28 1.69 6.06
N ALA A 82 -12.16 3.00 6.28
CA ALA A 82 -11.01 3.78 5.82
C ALA A 82 -9.70 3.27 6.43
N SER A 83 -9.67 2.95 7.73
CA SER A 83 -8.49 2.38 8.39
C SER A 83 -8.11 1.00 7.83
N MET A 84 -9.12 0.14 7.63
CA MET A 84 -8.92 -1.18 7.04
C MET A 84 -8.41 -1.09 5.60
N GLY A 85 -9.04 -0.25 4.78
CA GLY A 85 -8.64 -0.01 3.40
C GLY A 85 -7.22 0.57 3.30
N ALA A 86 -6.89 1.54 4.15
CA ALA A 86 -5.55 2.12 4.21
C ALA A 86 -4.47 1.08 4.58
N THR A 87 -4.77 0.21 5.53
CA THR A 87 -3.88 -0.91 5.90
C THR A 87 -3.67 -1.87 4.73
N ALA A 88 -4.75 -2.23 4.03
CA ALA A 88 -4.69 -3.13 2.88
C ALA A 88 -3.85 -2.54 1.73
N VAL A 89 -4.04 -1.26 1.42
CA VAL A 89 -3.25 -0.55 0.40
C VAL A 89 -1.77 -0.49 0.81
N GLY A 90 -1.47 -0.15 2.06
CA GLY A 90 -0.11 -0.17 2.57
C GLY A 90 0.56 -1.55 2.48
N ALA A 91 -0.19 -2.63 2.73
CA ALA A 91 0.29 -4.00 2.58
C ALA A 91 0.56 -4.36 1.12
N ALA A 92 -0.30 -3.95 0.18
CA ALA A 92 -0.13 -4.19 -1.25
C ALA A 92 1.14 -3.54 -1.81
N PHE A 93 1.47 -2.32 -1.37
CA PHE A 93 2.74 -1.68 -1.71
C PHE A 93 3.93 -2.43 -1.11
N GLY A 94 3.79 -2.94 0.12
CA GLY A 94 4.81 -3.79 0.75
C GLY A 94 5.08 -5.08 -0.03
N ALA A 95 4.03 -5.76 -0.50
CA ALA A 95 4.17 -6.96 -1.32
C ALA A 95 4.86 -6.65 -2.67
N SER A 96 4.43 -5.58 -3.34
CA SER A 96 5.04 -5.11 -4.60
C SER A 96 6.52 -4.81 -4.43
N LEU A 97 6.91 -4.21 -3.29
CA LEU A 97 8.30 -3.92 -2.96
C LEU A 97 9.14 -5.19 -2.73
N ALA A 98 8.55 -6.32 -2.34
CA ALA A 98 9.28 -7.57 -2.23
C ALA A 98 9.49 -8.22 -3.60
N GLU A 99 8.48 -8.21 -4.46
CA GLU A 99 8.49 -8.95 -5.74
C GLU A 99 9.28 -8.23 -6.83
N ILE A 100 9.11 -6.91 -6.99
CA ILE A 100 9.71 -6.13 -8.08
C ILE A 100 11.25 -6.17 -8.07
N PRO A 101 11.94 -5.95 -6.94
CA PRO A 101 13.41 -5.99 -6.93
C PRO A 101 13.94 -7.38 -7.26
N ILE A 102 13.29 -8.44 -6.76
CA ILE A 102 13.70 -9.82 -7.04
C ILE A 102 13.62 -10.09 -8.54
N PHE A 103 12.53 -9.70 -9.18
CA PHE A 103 12.36 -9.88 -10.62
C PHE A 103 13.42 -9.12 -11.42
N LYS A 104 13.71 -7.87 -11.01
CA LYS A 104 14.72 -7.04 -11.66
C LYS A 104 16.11 -7.65 -11.54
N GLU A 105 16.51 -8.08 -10.35
CA GLU A 105 17.82 -8.71 -10.10
C GLU A 105 17.99 -10.00 -10.90
N ILE A 106 16.98 -10.89 -10.91
CA ILE A 106 17.04 -12.14 -11.68
C ILE A 106 17.21 -11.85 -13.18
N THR A 107 16.43 -10.91 -13.73
CA THR A 107 16.55 -10.56 -15.14
C THR A 107 17.89 -9.93 -15.47
N GLY A 108 18.40 -9.05 -14.60
CA GLY A 108 19.73 -8.46 -14.73
C GLY A 108 20.82 -9.53 -14.79
N MET A 109 20.81 -10.49 -13.86
CA MET A 109 21.76 -11.61 -13.85
C MET A 109 21.69 -12.46 -15.13
N ILE A 110 20.50 -12.73 -15.64
CA ILE A 110 20.32 -13.48 -16.90
C ILE A 110 20.89 -12.70 -18.09
N ILE A 111 20.63 -11.40 -18.17
CA ILE A 111 21.16 -10.54 -19.24
C ILE A 111 22.69 -10.50 -19.19
N ASP A 112 23.27 -10.32 -18.02
CA ASP A 112 24.73 -10.28 -17.84
C ASP A 112 25.39 -11.59 -18.29
N GLU A 113 24.81 -12.74 -17.93
CA GLU A 113 25.27 -14.05 -18.37
C GLU A 113 25.19 -14.21 -19.89
N LEU A 114 24.08 -13.80 -20.50
CA LEU A 114 23.90 -13.87 -21.96
C LEU A 114 24.89 -12.95 -22.70
N ILE A 115 25.15 -11.76 -22.18
CA ILE A 115 26.15 -10.84 -22.73
C ILE A 115 27.55 -11.46 -22.62
N ASN A 116 27.90 -12.04 -21.47
CA ASN A 116 29.20 -12.71 -21.30
C ASN A 116 29.37 -13.88 -22.26
N GLN A 117 28.36 -14.74 -22.42
CA GLN A 117 28.38 -15.82 -23.40
C GLN A 117 28.55 -15.31 -24.84
N ALA A 118 27.85 -14.23 -25.20
CA ALA A 118 27.99 -13.61 -26.52
C ALA A 118 29.40 -13.04 -26.73
N ILE A 119 29.97 -12.37 -25.74
CA ILE A 119 31.34 -11.85 -25.78
C ILE A 119 32.35 -13.00 -25.92
N THR A 120 32.23 -14.06 -25.14
CA THR A 120 33.09 -15.24 -25.24
C THR A 120 32.98 -15.90 -26.62
N MET A 121 31.78 -16.04 -27.17
CA MET A 121 31.60 -16.58 -28.53
C MET A 121 32.23 -15.71 -29.61
N LEU A 122 32.26 -14.38 -29.41
CA LEU A 122 32.86 -13.44 -30.36
C LEU A 122 34.38 -13.36 -30.23
N LEU A 123 34.92 -13.51 -29.02
CA LEU A 123 36.35 -13.34 -28.74
C LEU A 123 37.16 -14.65 -28.80
N GLY A 124 36.52 -15.82 -28.67
CA GLY A 124 37.18 -17.13 -28.73
C GLY A 124 37.99 -17.45 -27.49
#